data_AF-A0AA37XG24-F1
#
_entry.id   AF-A0AA37XG24-F1
#
_cell.length_a   1.000
_cell.length_b   1.000
_cell.length_c   1.000
_cell.angle_alpha   90.00
_cell.angle_beta   90.00
_cell.angle_gamma   90.00
#
_symmetry.space_group_name_H-M   'P 1'
#
loop_
_entity.id
_entity.type
_entity.pdbx_description
1 polymer ?
#
loop_
_entity_poly.entity_id
_entity_poly.type
_entity_poly.pdbx_seq_one_letter_code
_entity_poly.pdbx_strand_id
1 'polypeptide(L)' 'MTDDDTFLTEDQLAERWQCSARTLRNDRHRGRGVPYTKLGGSGRVRYSLAAVRAWETGHAVAPETTA' A
#
# COMPACT_ATOMS: atom_id res chain seq x y z
N MET A 1 -18.90 -1.39 -12.65
CA MET A 1 -17.50 -1.25 -13.07
C MET A 1 -16.68 -1.29 -11.79
N THR A 2 -15.90 -2.34 -11.58
CA THR A 2 -15.25 -2.65 -10.30
C THR A 2 -13.85 -2.05 -10.32
N ASP A 3 -13.64 -0.95 -9.60
CA ASP A 3 -12.36 -0.24 -9.48
C ASP A 3 -11.25 -1.03 -8.75
N ASP A 4 -11.55 -2.27 -8.30
CA ASP A 4 -10.63 -3.14 -7.55
C ASP A 4 -9.41 -3.62 -8.37
N ASP A 5 -9.48 -3.56 -9.70
CA ASP A 5 -8.37 -3.91 -10.60
C ASP A 5 -7.32 -2.78 -10.76
N THR A 6 -7.46 -1.68 -10.03
CA THR A 6 -6.53 -0.55 -10.12
C THR A 6 -5.19 -0.88 -9.44
N PHE A 7 -4.11 -0.87 -10.21
CA PHE A 7 -2.74 -1.03 -9.72
C PHE A 7 -2.02 0.32 -9.59
N LEU A 8 -1.77 0.71 -8.34
CA LEU A 8 -1.00 1.91 -8.01
C LEU A 8 0.50 1.66 -8.18
N THR A 9 1.22 2.68 -8.65
CA THR A 9 2.68 2.75 -8.54
C THR A 9 3.08 3.09 -7.11
N GLU A 10 4.38 2.98 -6.83
CA GLU A 10 4.96 3.45 -5.58
C GLU A 10 4.72 4.93 -5.34
N ASP A 11 4.90 5.78 -6.35
CA ASP A 11 4.68 7.22 -6.23
C ASP A 11 3.21 7.57 -5.96
N GLN A 12 2.28 6.87 -6.62
CA GLN A 12 0.84 7.06 -6.39
C GLN A 12 0.41 6.63 -4.98
N LEU A 13 0.96 5.53 -4.47
CA LEU A 13 0.70 5.10 -3.10
C LEU A 13 1.31 6.08 -2.09
N ALA A 14 2.52 6.58 -2.37
CA ALA A 14 3.21 7.57 -1.56
C ALA A 14 2.39 8.88 -1.46
N GLU A 15 1.87 9.35 -2.58
CA GLU A 15 0.99 10.51 -2.63
C GLU A 15 -0.30 10.27 -1.84
N ARG A 16 -0.96 9.12 -2.01
CA ARG A 16 -2.17 8.76 -1.26
C ARG A 16 -1.94 8.76 0.25
N TRP A 17 -0.82 8.20 0.70
CA TRP A 17 -0.49 8.10 2.13
C TRP A 17 0.24 9.33 2.67
N GLN A 18 0.45 10.35 1.83
CA GLN A 18 1.21 11.55 2.16
C GLN A 18 2.58 11.21 2.78
N CYS A 19 3.22 10.17 2.25
CA CYS A 19 4.51 9.67 2.70
C CYS A 19 5.52 9.66 1.56
N SER A 20 6.81 9.43 1.86
CA SER A 20 7.82 9.37 0.81
C SER A 20 7.86 7.99 0.15
N ALA A 21 8.07 7.94 -1.17
CA ALA A 21 8.33 6.68 -1.89
C ALA A 21 9.53 5.91 -1.28
N ARG A 22 10.49 6.63 -0.70
CA ARG A 22 11.62 6.04 0.04
C ARG A 22 11.17 5.28 1.30
N THR A 23 10.16 5.78 2.01
CA THR A 23 9.54 5.09 3.15
C THR A 23 8.95 3.77 2.69
N LEU A 24 8.16 3.77 1.60
CA LEU A 24 7.57 2.55 1.04
C LEU A 24 8.64 1.54 0.59
N ARG A 25 9.75 2.00 0.00
CA ARG A 25 10.89 1.12 -0.34
C ARG A 25 11.50 0.47 0.89
N ASN A 26 11.73 1.25 1.93
CA ASN A 26 12.30 0.77 3.19
C ASN A 26 11.36 -0.23 3.87
N ASP A 27 10.05 0.04 3.87
CA ASP A 27 9.05 -0.87 4.42
C ASP A 27 9.06 -2.21 3.68
N ARG A 28 9.05 -2.19 2.33
CA ARG A 28 9.20 -3.43 1.53
C ARG A 28 10.48 -4.20 1.86
N HIS A 29 11.61 -3.51 2.00
CA HIS A 29 12.88 -4.13 2.37
C HIS A 29 12.84 -4.77 3.77
N ARG A 30 12.10 -4.16 4.70
CA ARG A 30 11.88 -4.67 6.06
C ARG A 30 10.75 -5.72 6.14
N GLY A 31 10.12 -6.06 5.02
CA GLY A 31 8.97 -6.97 5.00
C GLY A 31 7.71 -6.40 5.67
N ARG A 32 7.58 -5.06 5.73
CA ARG A 32 6.43 -4.34 6.30
C ARG A 32 5.65 -3.62 5.20
N GLY A 33 4.40 -3.28 5.50
CA GLY A 33 3.53 -2.50 4.61
C GLY A 33 2.61 -3.35 3.73
N VAL A 34 2.07 -2.74 2.68
CA VAL A 34 1.07 -3.35 1.79
C VAL A 34 1.71 -4.42 0.91
N PRO A 35 0.99 -5.54 0.65
CA PRO A 35 1.36 -6.49 -0.40
C PRO A 35 1.63 -5.80 -1.74
N TYR A 36 2.69 -6.22 -2.41
CA TYR A 36 3.10 -5.64 -3.68
C TYR A 36 3.31 -6.74 -4.73
N THR A 37 3.03 -6.38 -5.98
CA THR A 37 3.24 -7.23 -7.15
C THR A 37 4.46 -6.73 -7.91
N LYS A 38 5.44 -7.62 -8.12
CA LYS A 38 6.56 -7.35 -9.02
C LYS A 38 6.18 -7.73 -10.44
N LEU A 39 6.12 -6.75 -11.34
CA LEU A 39 5.92 -7.00 -12.76
C LEU A 39 7.28 -7.32 -13.39
N GLY A 40 7.36 -8.47 -14.07
CA GLY A 40 8.58 -9.23 -14.36
C GLY A 40 9.79 -8.45 -14.88
N GLY A 41 10.99 -8.98 -14.57
CA GLY A 41 12.30 -8.61 -15.11
C GLY A 41 12.83 -7.20 -14.80
N SER A 42 12.00 -6.17 -14.97
CA SER A 42 12.39 -4.76 -14.91
C SER A 42 12.27 -4.15 -13.51
N GLY A 43 12.06 -4.95 -12.46
CA GLY A 43 11.99 -4.48 -11.07
C GLY A 43 10.83 -3.53 -10.77
N ARG A 44 9.82 -3.45 -11.64
CA ARG A 44 8.66 -2.56 -11.46
C ARG A 44 7.73 -3.14 -10.40
N VAL A 45 7.39 -2.33 -9.42
CA VAL A 45 6.51 -2.73 -8.32
C VAL A 45 5.17 -2.01 -8.45
N ARG A 46 4.08 -2.76 -8.26
CA ARG A 46 2.70 -2.27 -8.25
C ARG A 46 1.98 -2.72 -7.00
N TYR A 47 1.04 -1.90 -6.53
CA TYR A 47 0.20 -2.18 -5.38
C TYR A 47 -1.24 -2.25 -5.86
N SER A 48 -1.94 -3.36 -5.61
CA SER A 48 -3.37 -3.41 -5.92
C SER A 48 -4.14 -2.54 -4.93
N LEU A 49 -5.09 -1.76 -5.44
CA LEU A 49 -5.92 -0.91 -4.59
C LEU A 49 -6.69 -1.74 -3.55
N ALA A 50 -7.13 -2.93 -3.94
CA ALA A 50 -7.72 -3.93 -3.05
C ALA A 50 -6.83 -4.25 -1.84
N ALA A 51 -5.55 -4.57 -2.08
CA ALA A 51 -4.61 -4.93 -1.02
C ALA A 51 -4.29 -3.72 -0.12
N VAL A 52 -4.18 -2.52 -0.69
CA VAL A 52 -3.97 -1.28 0.07
C VAL A 52 -5.13 -1.08 1.06
N ARG A 53 -6.37 -1.17 0.59
CA ARG A 53 -7.56 -1.02 1.45
C ARG A 53 -7.65 -2.09 2.53
N ALA A 54 -7.35 -3.34 2.18
CA ALA A 54 -7.34 -4.44 3.13
C ALA A 54 -6.29 -4.21 4.23
N TRP A 55 -5.11 -3.70 3.85
CA TRP A 55 -4.06 -3.34 4.80
C TRP A 55 -4.47 -2.16 5.69
N GLU A 56 -5.02 -1.09 5.10
CA GLU A 56 -5.54 0.08 5.82
C GLU A 56 -6.59 -0.34 6.87
N THR A 57 -7.49 -1.25 6.50
CA THR A 57 -8.54 -1.76 7.39
C THR A 57 -7.96 -2.63 8.52
N GLY A 58 -6.99 -3.49 8.22
CA GLY A 58 -6.35 -4.35 9.22
C GLY A 58 -5.44 -3.62 10.22
N HIS A 59 -4.98 -2.40 9.88
CA HIS A 59 -4.15 -1.54 10.73
C HIS A 59 -4.92 -0.35 11.31
N ALA A 60 -6.23 -0.26 11.05
CA ALA A 60 -7.06 0.76 11.65
C ALA A 60 -7.14 0.50 13.17
N VAL A 61 -6.56 1.42 13.94
CA VAL A 61 -6.71 1.42 15.39
C VAL A 61 -8.01 2.16 15.71
N ALA A 62 -9.02 1.43 16.19
CA ALA A 62 -10.23 2.05 16.68
C ALA A 62 -9.88 2.92 17.91
N PRO A 63 -10.32 4.19 17.95
CA PRO A 63 -10.16 4.97 19.16
C PRO A 63 -10.95 4.28 20.29
N GLU A 64 -10.32 4.15 21.46
CA GLU A 64 -11.01 3.69 22.66
C GLU A 64 -12.21 4.62 22.91
N THR A 65 -13.40 4.09 22.70
CA THR A 65 -14.63 4.78 23.09
C THR A 65 -14.72 4.64 24.60
N THR A 66 -14.07 5.56 25.31
CA THR A 66 -14.34 5.78 26.74
C THR A 66 -15.78 6.30 26.83
N ALA A 67 -16.69 5.40 27.20
CA ALA A 67 -18.08 5.69 27.54
C ALA A 67 -18.20 6.20 28.97
#